data_AF-A0A661WXX0-F1
#
_entry.id   AF-A0A661WXX0-F1
#
_cell.length_a   1.000
_cell.length_b   1.000
_cell.length_c   1.000
_cell.angle_alpha   90.00
_cell.angle_beta   90.00
_cell.angle_gamma   90.00
#
_symmetry.space_group_name_H-M   'P 1'
#
loop_
_entity.id
_entity.type
_entity.pdbx_description
1 polymer ?
#
loop_
_entity_poly.entity_id
_entity_poly.type
_entity_poly.pdbx_seq_one_letter_code
_entity_poly.pdbx_strand_id
1 'polypeptide(L)'
;MKTFRLASTLALNNISINREQSLSIIAADFNQLMFESNRIRNRHHGNEVSVCSIVNARSGKCSENCKFCAQSVHNSAKIDSFDMISPDKIVAAFNSADKFPISHFGIVTSGRNEAGGKKIEKEKLIDALKKMDGDAAASLCVSIGGIDDEFLKILKEYGVTRIHHNLETSENFFPKICTSHSYQERIENIKRAKKYGFNVCSGGLFGLGESWEDRIDLALQLQQLEIKSVPLNFLNPVEGTPLENAEPILPRDILRIIALFRFVLPTAEIKIAGGREVNLRDMQSWIFAAGATSLMIGDYLTTKGRGAKQDLQMIKDLGLRVAR
;
A
#
# COMPACT_ATOMS: atom_id res chain seq x y z
N MET A 1 -24.99 16.12 -9.62
CA MET A 1 -24.29 17.28 -8.99
C MET A 1 -24.62 17.46 -7.50
N LYS A 2 -25.88 17.40 -7.04
CA LYS A 2 -26.22 17.56 -5.60
C LYS A 2 -25.53 16.51 -4.70
N THR A 3 -25.62 15.23 -5.05
CA THR A 3 -25.01 14.11 -4.28
C THR A 3 -23.48 14.25 -4.18
N PHE A 4 -22.80 14.61 -5.27
CA PHE A 4 -21.35 14.83 -5.27
C PHE A 4 -20.93 16.00 -4.36
N ARG A 5 -21.65 17.12 -4.42
CA ARG A 5 -21.37 18.27 -3.52
C ARG A 5 -21.59 17.90 -2.05
N LEU A 6 -22.62 17.11 -1.76
CA LEU A 6 -22.84 16.58 -0.41
C LEU A 6 -21.67 15.69 0.02
N ALA A 7 -21.21 14.78 -0.84
CA ALA A 7 -20.06 13.91 -0.55
C ALA A 7 -18.80 14.73 -0.23
N SER A 8 -18.53 15.80 -0.99
CA SER A 8 -17.41 16.73 -0.69
C SER A 8 -17.57 17.39 0.69
N THR A 9 -18.75 17.93 1.00
CA THR A 9 -19.02 18.55 2.31
C THR A 9 -18.84 17.56 3.46
N LEU A 10 -19.31 16.31 3.31
CA LEU A 10 -19.15 15.28 4.34
C LEU A 10 -17.66 14.94 4.53
N ALA A 11 -16.93 14.69 3.44
CA ALA A 11 -15.51 14.37 3.50
C ALA A 11 -14.67 15.51 4.13
N LEU A 12 -14.99 16.78 3.82
CA LEU A 12 -14.32 17.94 4.43
C LEU A 12 -14.51 18.03 5.95
N ASN A 13 -15.63 17.53 6.45
CA ASN A 13 -15.96 17.48 7.88
C ASN A 13 -15.63 16.12 8.51
N ASN A 14 -14.91 15.24 7.79
CA ASN A 14 -14.59 13.88 8.22
C ASN A 14 -15.83 13.07 8.66
N ILE A 15 -16.93 13.27 7.94
CA ILE A 15 -18.16 12.49 8.10
C ILE A 15 -18.17 11.39 7.04
N SER A 16 -18.45 10.15 7.45
CA SER A 16 -18.47 8.99 6.56
C SER A 16 -19.46 9.19 5.41
N ILE A 17 -19.02 8.84 4.21
CA ILE A 17 -19.86 8.80 3.02
C ILE A 17 -20.34 7.38 2.72
N ASN A 18 -21.53 7.28 2.14
CA ASN A 18 -22.17 6.02 1.79
C ASN A 18 -21.87 5.60 0.33
N ARG A 19 -22.45 4.48 -0.09
CA ARG A 19 -22.30 3.95 -1.44
C ARG A 19 -22.82 4.88 -2.53
N GLU A 20 -24.01 5.46 -2.35
CA GLU A 20 -24.62 6.38 -3.32
C GLU A 20 -23.71 7.60 -3.56
N GLN A 21 -23.17 8.15 -2.48
CA GLN A 21 -22.21 9.25 -2.53
C GLN A 21 -20.92 8.84 -3.23
N SER A 22 -20.42 7.63 -2.96
CA SER A 22 -19.24 7.07 -3.63
C SER A 22 -19.45 6.90 -5.14
N LEU A 23 -20.62 6.44 -5.56
CA LEU A 23 -21.01 6.36 -6.97
C LEU A 23 -21.08 7.74 -7.63
N SER A 24 -21.51 8.77 -6.89
CA SER A 24 -21.53 10.13 -7.43
C SER A 24 -20.13 10.73 -7.64
N ILE A 25 -19.12 10.25 -6.92
CA ILE A 25 -17.71 10.68 -7.05
C ILE A 25 -17.11 10.12 -8.33
N ILE A 26 -17.31 8.83 -8.62
CA ILE A 26 -16.80 8.23 -9.85
C ILE A 26 -17.42 8.86 -11.11
N ALA A 27 -18.69 9.28 -11.03
CA ALA A 27 -19.41 9.91 -12.12
C ALA A 27 -19.15 11.43 -12.26
N ALA A 28 -18.39 12.03 -11.34
CA ALA A 28 -18.14 13.46 -11.37
C ALA A 28 -17.27 13.88 -12.57
N ASP A 29 -17.42 15.14 -12.99
CA ASP A 29 -16.46 15.74 -13.92
C ASP A 29 -15.04 15.64 -13.35
N PHE A 30 -14.08 15.34 -14.22
CA PHE A 30 -12.71 15.07 -13.80
C PHE A 30 -12.05 16.28 -13.13
N ASN A 31 -12.20 17.48 -13.71
CA ASN A 31 -11.56 18.66 -13.16
C ASN A 31 -12.19 19.06 -11.83
N GLN A 32 -13.53 18.95 -11.73
CA GLN A 32 -14.23 19.18 -10.49
C GLN A 32 -13.83 18.18 -9.39
N LEU A 33 -13.68 16.90 -9.74
CA LEU A 33 -13.22 15.86 -8.83
C LEU A 33 -11.83 16.15 -8.28
N MET A 34 -10.89 16.50 -9.16
CA MET A 34 -9.51 16.83 -8.77
C MET A 34 -9.48 18.06 -7.85
N PHE A 35 -10.26 19.09 -8.15
CA PHE A 35 -10.36 20.29 -7.30
C PHE A 35 -10.86 19.95 -5.89
N GLU A 36 -11.97 19.22 -5.78
CA GLU A 36 -12.56 18.88 -4.48
C GLU A 36 -11.68 17.89 -3.70
N SER A 37 -11.06 16.92 -4.38
CA SER A 37 -10.15 15.98 -3.71
C SER A 37 -8.93 16.68 -3.12
N ASN A 38 -8.32 17.61 -3.86
CA ASN A 38 -7.20 18.40 -3.36
C ASN A 38 -7.63 19.27 -2.17
N ARG A 39 -8.84 19.85 -2.21
CA ARG A 39 -9.40 20.64 -1.12
C ARG A 39 -9.59 19.80 0.16
N ILE A 40 -10.08 18.57 0.03
CA ILE A 40 -10.19 17.61 1.15
C ILE A 40 -8.80 17.25 1.69
N ARG A 41 -7.85 16.93 0.80
CA ARG A 41 -6.47 16.60 1.18
C ARG A 41 -5.82 17.75 1.95
N ASN A 42 -5.92 18.98 1.45
CA ASN A 42 -5.36 20.16 2.11
C ASN A 42 -6.03 20.45 3.46
N ARG A 43 -7.35 20.21 3.58
CA ARG A 43 -8.09 20.42 4.84
C ARG A 43 -7.59 19.53 5.98
N HIS A 44 -7.18 18.29 5.67
CA HIS A 44 -6.82 17.27 6.67
C HIS A 44 -5.32 17.00 6.80
N HIS A 45 -4.54 17.27 5.75
CA HIS A 45 -3.10 16.97 5.71
C HIS A 45 -2.23 18.19 5.37
N GLY A 46 -2.82 19.33 5.03
CA GLY A 46 -2.09 20.52 4.61
C GLY A 46 -1.16 20.22 3.43
N ASN A 47 0.08 20.71 3.50
CA ASN A 47 1.10 20.52 2.46
C ASN A 47 2.08 19.37 2.76
N GLU A 48 1.83 18.58 3.80
CA GLU A 48 2.71 17.48 4.17
C GLU A 48 2.49 16.25 3.28
N VAL A 49 3.59 15.57 2.98
CA VAL A 49 3.65 14.30 2.27
C VAL A 49 4.62 13.39 3.01
N SER A 50 4.24 12.16 3.32
CA SER A 50 5.20 11.18 3.85
C SER A 50 5.80 10.35 2.71
N VAL A 51 7.00 9.84 2.90
CA VAL A 51 7.57 8.84 1.99
C VAL A 51 7.93 7.57 2.76
N CYS A 52 7.85 6.43 2.09
CA CYS A 52 8.23 5.12 2.64
C CYS A 52 9.21 4.44 1.68
N SER A 53 10.08 3.60 2.22
CA SER A 53 10.95 2.72 1.45
C SER A 53 10.80 1.29 1.95
N ILE A 54 11.17 0.31 1.15
CA ILE A 54 11.16 -1.10 1.55
C ILE A 54 12.48 -1.80 1.24
N VAL A 55 12.65 -2.98 1.82
CA VAL A 55 13.57 -4.01 1.36
C VAL A 55 12.79 -5.28 1.05
N ASN A 56 13.03 -5.86 -0.12
CA ASN A 56 12.59 -7.22 -0.44
C ASN A 56 13.52 -8.20 0.29
N ALA A 57 13.14 -8.57 1.52
CA ALA A 57 13.96 -9.40 2.38
C ALA A 57 13.93 -10.89 1.97
N ARG A 58 12.89 -11.32 1.25
CA ARG A 58 12.75 -12.68 0.70
C ARG A 58 11.91 -12.62 -0.57
N SER A 59 12.41 -13.19 -1.66
CA SER A 59 11.78 -13.13 -2.98
C SER A 59 11.47 -14.51 -3.55
N GLY A 60 10.29 -14.67 -4.15
CA GLY A 60 9.86 -15.92 -4.81
C GLY A 60 9.50 -17.03 -3.82
N LYS A 61 9.24 -18.23 -4.35
CA LYS A 61 8.85 -19.43 -3.56
C LYS A 61 7.65 -19.15 -2.63
N CYS A 62 6.69 -18.35 -3.08
CA CYS A 62 5.45 -18.06 -2.35
C CYS A 62 4.42 -19.15 -2.63
N SER A 63 3.87 -19.76 -1.58
CA SER A 63 2.83 -20.81 -1.65
C SER A 63 1.49 -20.31 -2.17
N GLU A 64 1.23 -19.00 -2.07
CA GLU A 64 -0.04 -18.38 -2.45
C GLU A 64 -0.20 -18.29 -3.96
N ASN A 65 -1.44 -18.37 -4.45
CA ASN A 65 -1.77 -18.43 -5.87
C ASN A 65 -2.36 -17.12 -6.43
N CYS A 66 -1.92 -15.97 -5.89
CA CYS A 66 -2.36 -14.67 -6.38
C CYS A 66 -2.03 -14.49 -7.88
N LYS A 67 -3.05 -14.26 -8.71
CA LYS A 67 -2.93 -14.18 -10.18
C LYS A 67 -2.03 -13.07 -10.71
N PHE A 68 -1.83 -12.00 -9.94
CA PHE A 68 -0.95 -10.89 -10.31
C PHE A 68 0.51 -11.10 -9.89
N CYS A 69 0.79 -12.06 -9.01
CA CYS A 69 2.03 -12.06 -8.24
C CYS A 69 3.12 -12.90 -8.93
N ALA A 70 4.18 -12.24 -9.39
CA ALA A 70 5.34 -12.90 -9.98
C ALA A 70 6.12 -13.82 -9.01
N GLN A 71 5.86 -13.72 -7.71
CA GLN A 71 6.55 -14.51 -6.68
C GLN A 71 5.85 -15.84 -6.34
N SER A 72 4.65 -16.07 -6.87
CA SER A 72 3.87 -17.28 -6.68
C SER A 72 4.52 -18.48 -7.36
N VAL A 73 4.59 -19.62 -6.68
CA VAL A 73 5.03 -20.90 -7.30
C VAL A 73 4.04 -21.46 -8.31
N HIS A 74 2.81 -20.91 -8.35
CA HIS A 74 1.76 -21.30 -9.31
C HIS A 74 1.89 -20.56 -10.65
N ASN A 75 2.79 -19.59 -10.73
CA ASN A 75 3.05 -18.76 -11.91
C ASN A 75 4.44 -19.08 -12.49
N SER A 76 4.67 -18.79 -13.78
CA SER A 76 5.92 -19.08 -14.50
C SER A 76 6.84 -17.86 -14.65
N ALA A 77 6.53 -16.77 -13.95
CA ALA A 77 7.28 -15.52 -14.03
C ALA A 77 8.75 -15.70 -13.66
N LYS A 78 9.64 -15.15 -14.50
CA LYS A 78 11.08 -15.20 -14.29
C LYS A 78 11.51 -14.02 -13.41
N ILE A 79 11.79 -14.32 -12.15
CA ILE A 79 12.26 -13.33 -11.16
C ILE A 79 13.51 -13.82 -10.44
N ASP A 80 14.27 -12.89 -9.87
CA ASP A 80 15.33 -13.21 -8.93
C ASP A 80 14.72 -13.76 -7.64
N SER A 81 14.87 -15.06 -7.45
CA SER A 81 14.37 -15.81 -6.30
C SER A 81 15.49 -16.06 -5.32
N PHE A 82 15.28 -15.70 -4.06
CA PHE A 82 16.26 -15.87 -2.99
C PHE A 82 15.58 -16.08 -1.65
N ASP A 83 16.18 -16.94 -0.83
CA ASP A 83 15.77 -17.10 0.56
C ASP A 83 16.09 -15.85 1.37
N MET A 84 15.56 -15.77 2.60
CA MET A 84 15.67 -14.56 3.40
C MET A 84 17.13 -14.10 3.53
N ILE A 85 17.38 -12.86 3.13
CA ILE A 85 18.71 -12.23 3.16
C ILE A 85 19.24 -12.15 4.60
N SER A 86 20.55 -11.98 4.75
CA SER A 86 21.15 -11.87 6.08
C SER A 86 20.65 -10.63 6.84
N PRO A 87 20.61 -10.68 8.18
CA PRO A 87 20.30 -9.52 9.01
C PRO A 87 21.13 -8.28 8.62
N ASP A 88 22.42 -8.44 8.35
CA ASP A 88 23.31 -7.34 7.97
C ASP A 88 22.93 -6.68 6.65
N LYS A 89 22.38 -7.45 5.70
CA LYS A 89 21.87 -6.89 4.44
C LYS A 89 20.57 -6.09 4.68
N ILE A 90 19.71 -6.52 5.60
CA ILE A 90 18.51 -5.77 5.99
C ILE A 90 18.91 -4.44 6.63
N VAL A 91 19.85 -4.48 7.59
CA VAL A 91 20.38 -3.29 8.27
C VAL A 91 21.06 -2.34 7.27
N ALA A 92 21.84 -2.87 6.33
CA ALA A 92 22.48 -2.06 5.29
C ALA A 92 21.44 -1.37 4.38
N ALA A 93 20.37 -2.07 4.02
CA ALA A 93 19.26 -1.49 3.25
C ALA A 93 18.53 -0.40 4.04
N PHE A 94 18.28 -0.63 5.33
CA PHE A 94 17.71 0.36 6.24
C PHE A 94 18.57 1.62 6.30
N ASN A 95 19.87 1.48 6.59
CA ASN A 95 20.81 2.60 6.68
C ASN A 95 20.94 3.38 5.36
N SER A 96 20.78 2.70 4.22
CA SER A 96 20.76 3.37 2.92
C SER A 96 19.46 4.16 2.71
N ALA A 97 18.34 3.63 3.17
CA ALA A 97 17.03 4.25 3.03
C ALA A 97 16.83 5.44 4.01
N ASP A 98 17.36 5.35 5.22
CA ASP A 98 17.25 6.39 6.26
C ASP A 98 18.11 7.65 5.96
N LYS A 99 18.94 7.60 4.92
CA LYS A 99 19.56 8.81 4.32
C LYS A 99 18.54 9.70 3.62
N PHE A 100 17.37 9.18 3.31
CA PHE A 100 16.23 9.92 2.79
C PHE A 100 15.23 10.19 3.93
N PRO A 101 14.37 11.23 3.82
CA PRO A 101 13.37 11.55 4.85
C PRO A 101 12.20 10.57 4.83
N ILE A 102 12.46 9.27 4.92
CA ILE A 102 11.43 8.25 5.01
C ILE A 102 10.79 8.27 6.39
N SER A 103 9.46 8.27 6.41
CA SER A 103 8.69 8.10 7.64
C SER A 103 8.77 6.65 8.14
N HIS A 104 8.81 5.69 7.21
CA HIS A 104 8.86 4.28 7.53
C HIS A 104 9.74 3.48 6.58
N PHE A 105 10.39 2.47 7.14
CA PHE A 105 11.10 1.43 6.42
C PHE A 105 10.36 0.09 6.53
N GLY A 106 10.02 -0.51 5.39
CA GLY A 106 9.27 -1.76 5.31
C GLY A 106 10.16 -2.97 5.03
N ILE A 107 10.11 -3.99 5.87
CA ILE A 107 10.76 -5.28 5.63
C ILE A 107 9.70 -6.23 5.06
N VAL A 108 9.86 -6.63 3.80
CA VAL A 108 8.85 -7.40 3.08
C VAL A 108 9.37 -8.78 2.72
N THR A 109 8.59 -9.82 3.03
CA THR A 109 8.91 -11.20 2.67
C THR A 109 7.82 -11.80 1.79
N SER A 110 8.21 -12.58 0.81
CA SER A 110 7.30 -13.46 0.07
C SER A 110 6.75 -14.58 0.96
N GLY A 111 5.66 -15.22 0.54
CA GLY A 111 5.09 -16.40 1.19
C GLY A 111 4.08 -16.12 2.28
N ARG A 112 3.43 -17.20 2.73
CA ARG A 112 2.56 -17.21 3.89
C ARG A 112 3.34 -17.70 5.09
N ASN A 113 3.40 -16.88 6.13
CA ASN A 113 3.80 -17.33 7.46
C ASN A 113 2.65 -18.12 8.08
N GLU A 114 2.73 -19.45 8.01
CA GLU A 114 1.84 -20.33 8.77
C GLU A 114 2.24 -20.35 10.26
N ALA A 115 1.32 -20.75 11.14
CA ALA A 115 1.64 -20.98 12.55
C ALA A 115 2.69 -22.10 12.64
N GLY A 116 3.87 -21.79 13.22
CA GLY A 116 5.04 -22.69 13.21
C GLY A 116 5.97 -22.54 11.98
N GLY A 117 5.64 -21.64 11.05
CA GLY A 117 6.42 -21.35 9.85
C GLY A 117 7.84 -20.83 10.15
N LYS A 118 8.78 -21.27 9.30
CA LYS A 118 10.22 -20.95 9.20
C LYS A 118 10.81 -20.14 10.36
N LYS A 119 10.99 -20.80 11.51
CA LYS A 119 11.70 -20.28 12.69
C LYS A 119 12.95 -19.46 12.34
N ILE A 120 13.75 -19.94 11.39
CA ILE A 120 14.97 -19.29 10.91
C ILE A 120 14.70 -17.89 10.31
N GLU A 121 13.60 -17.71 9.55
CA GLU A 121 13.26 -16.40 8.98
C GLU A 121 12.81 -15.42 10.08
N LYS A 122 12.05 -15.90 11.07
CA LYS A 122 11.69 -15.10 12.24
C LYS A 122 12.92 -14.69 13.04
N GLU A 123 13.85 -15.62 13.29
CA GLU A 123 15.13 -15.35 13.98
C GLU A 123 15.96 -14.32 13.22
N LYS A 124 16.11 -14.47 11.90
CA LYS A 124 16.81 -13.47 11.06
C LYS A 124 16.14 -12.10 11.12
N LEU A 125 14.81 -12.03 11.12
CA LEU A 125 14.09 -10.77 11.25
C LEU A 125 14.38 -10.12 12.60
N ILE A 126 14.27 -10.88 13.70
CA ILE A 126 14.54 -10.41 15.05
C ILE A 126 15.99 -9.93 15.17
N ASP A 127 16.95 -10.67 14.64
CA ASP A 127 18.37 -10.28 14.64
C ASP A 127 18.61 -8.98 13.86
N ALA A 128 17.89 -8.77 12.75
CA ALA A 128 17.95 -7.51 12.03
C ALA A 128 17.36 -6.37 12.85
N LEU A 129 16.18 -6.56 13.44
CA LEU A 129 15.49 -5.55 14.25
C LEU A 129 16.35 -5.11 15.44
N LYS A 130 16.98 -6.06 16.15
CA LYS A 130 17.95 -5.77 17.23
C LYS A 130 19.10 -4.88 16.80
N LYS A 131 19.58 -5.05 15.56
CA LYS A 131 20.69 -4.27 15.01
C LYS A 131 20.26 -2.90 14.45
N MET A 132 18.97 -2.70 14.22
CA MET A 132 18.38 -1.43 13.80
C MET A 132 17.89 -0.59 15.00
N ASP A 133 17.92 -1.16 16.21
CA ASP A 133 17.58 -0.46 17.44
C ASP A 133 18.69 0.55 17.80
N GLY A 134 18.31 1.84 17.87
CA GLY A 134 19.21 2.97 18.14
C GLY A 134 19.02 4.13 17.15
N ASP A 135 18.78 5.35 17.66
CA ASP A 135 18.70 6.69 17.01
C ASP A 135 18.08 6.82 15.59
N ALA A 136 17.46 5.76 15.09
CA ALA A 136 16.81 5.66 13.81
C ALA A 136 15.61 6.61 13.74
N ALA A 137 15.61 7.48 12.73
CA ALA A 137 14.52 8.44 12.59
C ALA A 137 13.29 7.84 11.89
N ALA A 138 13.45 6.76 11.12
CA ALA A 138 12.36 6.09 10.42
C ALA A 138 11.70 4.99 11.27
N SER A 139 10.37 4.95 11.25
CA SER A 139 9.60 3.90 11.93
C SER A 139 9.65 2.57 11.18
N LEU A 140 9.62 1.46 11.92
CA LEU A 140 9.70 0.12 11.32
C LEU A 140 8.32 -0.44 10.95
N CYS A 141 8.25 -1.03 9.76
CA CYS A 141 7.06 -1.67 9.20
C CYS A 141 7.43 -3.07 8.69
N VAL A 142 6.54 -4.05 8.81
CA VAL A 142 6.76 -5.39 8.24
C VAL A 142 5.58 -5.86 7.39
N SER A 143 5.86 -6.62 6.33
CA SER A 143 4.87 -7.28 5.47
C SER A 143 5.27 -8.74 5.31
N ILE A 144 4.68 -9.61 6.12
CA ILE A 144 5.16 -10.98 6.34
C ILE A 144 4.10 -12.07 6.05
N GLY A 145 3.03 -11.70 5.35
CA GLY A 145 1.92 -12.61 5.08
C GLY A 145 1.09 -12.88 6.34
N GLY A 146 0.93 -14.16 6.70
CA GLY A 146 0.17 -14.59 7.87
C GLY A 146 0.72 -14.01 9.17
N ILE A 147 -0.19 -13.76 10.11
CA ILE A 147 0.11 -13.06 11.36
C ILE A 147 -0.21 -13.98 12.53
N ASP A 148 0.80 -14.29 13.35
CA ASP A 148 0.62 -15.05 14.58
C ASP A 148 0.78 -14.17 15.83
N ASP A 149 -0.02 -14.48 16.86
CA ASP A 149 -0.12 -13.69 18.09
C ASP A 149 1.20 -13.59 18.87
N GLU A 150 1.99 -14.65 18.89
CA GLU A 150 3.28 -14.69 19.59
C GLU A 150 4.29 -13.78 18.89
N PHE A 151 4.37 -13.87 17.57
CA PHE A 151 5.28 -13.06 16.78
C PHE A 151 4.89 -11.59 16.77
N LEU A 152 3.60 -11.25 16.80
CA LEU A 152 3.16 -9.86 16.99
C LEU A 152 3.69 -9.26 18.30
N LYS A 153 3.70 -10.01 19.41
CA LYS A 153 4.28 -9.52 20.67
C LYS A 153 5.77 -9.27 20.53
N ILE A 154 6.49 -10.20 19.90
CA ILE A 154 7.92 -10.08 19.63
C ILE A 154 8.22 -8.87 18.75
N LEU A 155 7.49 -8.68 17.65
CA LEU A 155 7.67 -7.54 16.75
C LEU A 155 7.46 -6.20 17.49
N LYS A 156 6.49 -6.15 18.42
CA LYS A 156 6.23 -4.96 19.22
C LYS A 156 7.38 -4.65 20.19
N GLU A 157 7.94 -5.68 20.81
CA GLU A 157 9.11 -5.58 21.70
C GLU A 157 10.32 -4.99 20.95
N TYR A 158 10.53 -5.40 19.71
CA TYR A 158 11.62 -4.90 18.86
C TYR A 158 11.25 -3.65 18.02
N GLY A 159 10.30 -2.83 18.51
CA GLY A 159 10.06 -1.49 17.96
C GLY A 159 9.31 -1.44 16.63
N VAL A 160 8.74 -2.54 16.13
CA VAL A 160 7.87 -2.49 14.95
C VAL A 160 6.58 -1.76 15.30
N THR A 161 6.26 -0.72 14.52
CA THR A 161 5.09 0.13 14.76
C THR A 161 3.94 -0.19 13.81
N ARG A 162 4.25 -0.75 12.63
CA ARG A 162 3.28 -0.96 11.55
C ARG A 162 3.32 -2.36 10.94
N ILE A 163 2.15 -2.95 10.73
CA ILE A 163 1.99 -4.18 9.95
C ILE A 163 1.32 -3.85 8.62
N HIS A 164 1.89 -4.34 7.52
CA HIS A 164 1.29 -4.25 6.19
C HIS A 164 0.55 -5.54 5.85
N HIS A 165 -0.74 -5.39 5.52
CA HIS A 165 -1.61 -6.50 5.14
C HIS A 165 -2.77 -5.91 4.32
N ASN A 166 -2.69 -5.93 2.99
CA ASN A 166 -3.71 -5.35 2.08
C ASN A 166 -5.08 -6.02 2.22
N LEU A 167 -6.07 -5.66 1.43
CA LEU A 167 -7.22 -6.53 1.09
C LEU A 167 -7.17 -6.96 -0.38
N GLU A 168 -6.29 -6.32 -1.16
CA GLU A 168 -6.09 -6.44 -2.61
C GLU A 168 -7.26 -5.90 -3.44
N THR A 169 -8.49 -6.35 -3.20
CA THR A 169 -9.69 -5.98 -3.96
C THR A 169 -10.95 -6.14 -3.10
N SER A 170 -12.16 -6.08 -3.67
CA SER A 170 -13.42 -6.32 -2.96
C SER A 170 -13.56 -7.80 -2.54
N GLU A 171 -14.39 -8.06 -1.52
CA GLU A 171 -14.73 -9.43 -1.11
C GLU A 171 -15.31 -10.26 -2.26
N ASN A 172 -16.17 -9.65 -3.07
CA ASN A 172 -16.85 -10.32 -4.18
C ASN A 172 -15.90 -10.68 -5.33
N PHE A 173 -14.86 -9.88 -5.55
CA PHE A 173 -13.90 -10.08 -6.64
C PHE A 173 -12.67 -10.90 -6.21
N PHE A 174 -12.35 -10.91 -4.92
CA PHE A 174 -11.16 -11.58 -4.39
C PHE A 174 -11.01 -13.06 -4.80
N PRO A 175 -12.06 -13.91 -4.81
CA PRO A 175 -11.96 -15.31 -5.26
C PRO A 175 -11.52 -15.48 -6.73
N LYS A 176 -11.66 -14.43 -7.57
CA LYS A 176 -11.15 -14.44 -8.94
C LYS A 176 -9.65 -14.21 -9.00
N ILE A 177 -9.04 -13.69 -7.93
CA ILE A 177 -7.64 -13.26 -7.86
C ILE A 177 -6.78 -14.20 -7.03
N CYS A 178 -7.30 -14.73 -5.93
CA CYS A 178 -6.58 -15.64 -5.05
C CYS A 178 -7.57 -16.62 -4.39
N THR A 179 -7.19 -17.89 -4.31
CA THR A 179 -8.01 -18.95 -3.68
C THR A 179 -7.25 -19.72 -2.59
N SER A 180 -5.95 -19.49 -2.40
CA SER A 180 -5.16 -20.16 -1.36
C SER A 180 -5.41 -19.64 0.06
N HIS A 181 -6.09 -18.51 0.21
CA HIS A 181 -6.62 -17.99 1.47
C HIS A 181 -7.93 -17.23 1.20
N SER A 182 -8.72 -16.99 2.24
CA SER A 182 -10.01 -16.28 2.12
C SER A 182 -9.86 -14.78 2.34
N TYR A 183 -10.80 -14.01 1.82
CA TYR A 183 -10.90 -12.57 2.13
C TYR A 183 -11.11 -12.32 3.63
N GLN A 184 -11.90 -13.18 4.28
CA GLN A 184 -12.16 -13.10 5.71
C GLN A 184 -10.89 -13.31 6.55
N GLU A 185 -10.00 -14.21 6.14
CA GLU A 185 -8.71 -14.40 6.80
C GLU A 185 -7.87 -13.10 6.78
N ARG A 186 -7.92 -12.36 5.67
CA ARG A 186 -7.24 -11.06 5.55
C ARG A 186 -7.80 -10.04 6.55
N ILE A 187 -9.13 -9.98 6.69
CA ILE A 187 -9.80 -9.12 7.68
C ILE A 187 -9.40 -9.52 9.11
N GLU A 188 -9.35 -10.81 9.41
CA GLU A 188 -8.97 -11.32 10.72
C GLU A 188 -7.52 -10.97 11.08
N ASN A 189 -6.60 -11.11 10.12
CA ASN A 189 -5.20 -10.69 10.29
C ASN A 189 -5.09 -9.19 10.59
N ILE A 190 -5.85 -8.35 9.88
CA ILE A 190 -5.92 -6.90 10.16
C ILE A 190 -6.42 -6.63 11.57
N LYS A 191 -7.55 -7.24 11.97
CA LYS A 191 -8.13 -7.07 13.30
C LYS A 191 -7.18 -7.56 14.40
N ARG A 192 -6.49 -8.68 14.16
CA ARG A 192 -5.46 -9.23 15.05
C ARG A 192 -4.31 -8.24 15.23
N ALA A 193 -3.74 -7.70 14.16
CA ALA A 193 -2.68 -6.70 14.25
C ALA A 193 -3.14 -5.44 15.02
N LYS A 194 -4.35 -4.92 14.75
CA LYS A 194 -4.92 -3.79 15.51
C LYS A 194 -5.08 -4.11 17.01
N LYS A 195 -5.53 -5.31 17.36
CA LYS A 195 -5.67 -5.77 18.76
C LYS A 195 -4.36 -5.70 19.55
N TYR A 196 -3.23 -5.96 18.88
CA TYR A 196 -1.89 -5.85 19.47
C TYR A 196 -1.31 -4.42 19.43
N GLY A 197 -2.11 -3.42 19.04
CA GLY A 197 -1.70 -2.01 19.06
C GLY A 197 -0.75 -1.61 17.93
N PHE A 198 -0.78 -2.33 16.80
CA PHE A 198 -0.08 -1.92 15.59
C PHE A 198 -0.91 -0.92 14.78
N ASN A 199 -0.24 0.04 14.15
CA ASN A 199 -0.82 0.71 13.01
C ASN A 199 -0.90 -0.30 11.86
N VAL A 200 -2.02 -0.36 11.14
CA VAL A 200 -2.16 -1.28 10.01
C VAL A 200 -2.12 -0.51 8.70
N CYS A 201 -1.23 -0.92 7.81
CA CYS A 201 -1.15 -0.46 6.44
C CYS A 201 -1.91 -1.45 5.55
N SER A 202 -3.08 -1.06 5.03
CA SER A 202 -3.92 -1.95 4.23
C SER A 202 -4.60 -1.19 3.10
N GLY A 203 -4.51 -1.72 1.89
CA GLY A 203 -5.13 -1.14 0.72
C GLY A 203 -5.32 -2.18 -0.38
N GLY A 204 -5.06 -1.80 -1.63
CA GLY A 204 -5.38 -2.66 -2.77
C GLY A 204 -4.46 -2.53 -3.97
N LEU A 205 -4.75 -3.38 -4.94
CA LEU A 205 -4.14 -3.43 -6.26
C LEU A 205 -5.25 -3.24 -7.30
N PHE A 206 -5.10 -2.22 -8.13
CA PHE A 206 -6.08 -1.86 -9.14
C PHE A 206 -5.62 -2.30 -10.53
N GLY A 207 -6.57 -2.61 -11.40
CA GLY A 207 -6.29 -3.07 -12.77
C GLY A 207 -6.27 -4.60 -12.88
N LEU A 208 -6.89 -5.29 -11.92
CA LEU A 208 -7.07 -6.74 -11.88
C LEU A 208 -8.24 -7.23 -12.74
N GLY A 209 -8.97 -6.30 -13.39
CA GLY A 209 -10.25 -6.54 -14.04
C GLY A 209 -11.47 -6.29 -13.12
N GLU A 210 -11.25 -5.66 -11.98
CA GLU A 210 -12.29 -5.27 -11.02
C GLU A 210 -13.17 -4.13 -11.57
N SER A 211 -14.44 -4.11 -11.17
CA SER A 211 -15.39 -3.04 -11.51
C SER A 211 -15.18 -1.79 -10.66
N TRP A 212 -15.85 -0.67 -11.00
CA TRP A 212 -15.85 0.51 -10.15
C TRP A 212 -16.53 0.26 -8.80
N GLU A 213 -17.54 -0.60 -8.78
CA GLU A 213 -18.26 -1.06 -7.60
C GLU A 213 -17.32 -1.82 -6.65
N ASP A 214 -16.46 -2.68 -7.19
CA ASP A 214 -15.44 -3.39 -6.40
C ASP A 214 -14.45 -2.43 -5.74
N ARG A 215 -14.06 -1.37 -6.45
CA ARG A 215 -13.16 -0.33 -5.93
C ARG A 215 -13.82 0.47 -4.80
N ILE A 216 -15.11 0.76 -4.93
CA ILE A 216 -15.91 1.40 -3.87
C ILE A 216 -16.04 0.47 -2.67
N ASP A 217 -16.30 -0.82 -2.89
CA ASP A 217 -16.40 -1.82 -1.81
C ASP A 217 -15.11 -1.92 -1.01
N LEU A 218 -13.97 -1.95 -1.69
CA LEU A 218 -12.67 -1.91 -1.03
C LEU A 218 -12.51 -0.63 -0.18
N ALA A 219 -12.81 0.56 -0.74
CA ALA A 219 -12.67 1.82 -0.01
C ALA A 219 -13.57 1.86 1.24
N LEU A 220 -14.83 1.44 1.12
CA LEU A 220 -15.77 1.38 2.25
C LEU A 220 -15.37 0.32 3.29
N GLN A 221 -14.83 -0.82 2.85
CA GLN A 221 -14.32 -1.84 3.77
C GLN A 221 -13.14 -1.30 4.60
N LEU A 222 -12.21 -0.58 3.97
CA LEU A 222 -11.08 0.04 4.66
C LEU A 222 -11.53 1.13 5.63
N GLN A 223 -12.60 1.87 5.30
CA GLN A 223 -13.23 2.82 6.22
C GLN A 223 -13.82 2.11 7.43
N GLN A 224 -14.55 1.02 7.23
CA GLN A 224 -15.14 0.20 8.30
C GLN A 224 -14.06 -0.41 9.21
N LEU A 225 -12.92 -0.81 8.65
CA LEU A 225 -11.76 -1.30 9.40
C LEU A 225 -10.92 -0.17 10.02
N GLU A 226 -11.30 1.08 9.79
CA GLU A 226 -10.65 2.31 10.26
C GLU A 226 -9.15 2.36 9.92
N ILE A 227 -8.79 1.94 8.71
CA ILE A 227 -7.41 1.92 8.25
C ILE A 227 -6.90 3.36 8.10
N LYS A 228 -5.71 3.63 8.65
CA LYS A 228 -5.09 4.97 8.65
C LYS A 228 -3.95 5.11 7.65
N SER A 229 -3.41 4.01 7.13
CA SER A 229 -2.39 4.00 6.07
C SER A 229 -2.85 3.08 4.95
N VAL A 230 -3.12 3.65 3.77
CA VAL A 230 -3.80 2.96 2.67
C VAL A 230 -2.96 3.01 1.41
N PRO A 231 -2.19 1.95 1.11
CA PRO A 231 -1.44 1.84 -0.13
C PRO A 231 -2.36 1.50 -1.30
N LEU A 232 -2.24 2.28 -2.37
CA LEU A 232 -2.85 2.04 -3.67
C LEU A 232 -1.74 1.64 -4.64
N ASN A 233 -1.84 0.41 -5.13
CA ASN A 233 -0.93 -0.15 -6.13
C ASN A 233 -1.69 -0.28 -7.44
N PHE A 234 -0.99 -0.15 -8.56
CA PHE A 234 -1.54 -0.34 -9.90
C PHE A 234 -0.84 -1.53 -10.54
N LEU A 235 -1.61 -2.39 -11.20
CA LEU A 235 -1.07 -3.58 -11.83
C LEU A 235 0.02 -3.15 -12.83
N ASN A 236 1.21 -3.72 -12.63
CA ASN A 236 2.25 -3.74 -13.62
C ASN A 236 2.34 -5.20 -14.11
N PRO A 237 1.73 -5.52 -15.26
CA PRO A 237 1.69 -6.90 -15.75
C PRO A 237 3.09 -7.49 -15.85
N VAL A 238 3.24 -8.73 -15.37
CA VAL A 238 4.52 -9.46 -15.40
C VAL A 238 4.34 -10.71 -16.23
N GLU A 239 5.21 -10.90 -17.22
CA GLU A 239 5.28 -12.10 -18.04
C GLU A 239 5.36 -13.37 -17.16
N GLY A 240 4.59 -14.39 -17.52
CA GLY A 240 4.45 -15.64 -16.78
C GLY A 240 3.42 -15.58 -15.64
N THR A 241 2.69 -14.49 -15.48
CA THR A 241 1.53 -14.42 -14.57
C THR A 241 0.22 -14.53 -15.35
N PRO A 242 -0.87 -15.06 -14.76
CA PRO A 242 -2.19 -15.07 -15.38
C PRO A 242 -2.73 -13.70 -15.83
N LEU A 243 -2.15 -12.60 -15.32
CA LEU A 243 -2.52 -11.23 -15.67
C LEU A 243 -1.45 -10.50 -16.51
N GLU A 244 -0.54 -11.23 -17.15
CA GLU A 244 0.54 -10.66 -17.98
C GLU A 244 0.01 -9.80 -19.15
N ASN A 245 -1.19 -10.10 -19.66
CA ASN A 245 -1.82 -9.40 -20.78
C ASN A 245 -2.97 -8.47 -20.33
N ALA A 246 -3.05 -8.14 -19.04
CA ALA A 246 -4.07 -7.24 -18.54
C ALA A 246 -3.90 -5.82 -19.12
N GLU A 247 -5.01 -5.19 -19.51
CA GLU A 247 -4.97 -3.83 -20.02
C GLU A 247 -4.61 -2.83 -18.90
N PRO A 248 -3.64 -1.92 -19.13
CA PRO A 248 -3.29 -0.89 -18.16
C PRO A 248 -4.47 0.05 -17.86
N ILE A 249 -4.59 0.47 -16.60
CA ILE A 249 -5.60 1.48 -16.23
C ILE A 249 -5.18 2.83 -16.82
N LEU A 250 -6.14 3.56 -17.38
CA LEU A 250 -5.89 4.92 -17.85
C LEU A 250 -5.41 5.83 -16.69
N PRO A 251 -4.41 6.70 -16.91
CA PRO A 251 -3.93 7.64 -15.88
C PRO A 251 -5.05 8.45 -15.21
N ARG A 252 -6.08 8.87 -15.97
CA ARG A 252 -7.22 9.62 -15.45
C ARG A 252 -8.07 8.78 -14.49
N ASP A 253 -8.23 7.49 -14.76
CA ASP A 253 -8.98 6.59 -13.88
C ASP A 253 -8.20 6.26 -12.62
N ILE A 254 -6.87 6.21 -12.70
CA ILE A 254 -6.01 6.14 -11.51
C ILE A 254 -6.24 7.36 -10.61
N LEU A 255 -6.23 8.57 -11.17
CA LEU A 255 -6.48 9.78 -10.39
C LEU A 255 -7.90 9.79 -9.81
N ARG A 256 -8.90 9.26 -10.53
CA ARG A 256 -10.25 9.04 -9.99
C ARG A 256 -10.27 8.05 -8.82
N ILE A 257 -9.52 6.96 -8.88
CA ILE A 257 -9.37 5.99 -7.79
C ILE A 257 -8.78 6.69 -6.56
N ILE A 258 -7.69 7.44 -6.73
CA ILE A 258 -7.05 8.17 -5.62
C ILE A 258 -8.05 9.16 -4.98
N ALA A 259 -8.80 9.88 -5.81
CA ALA A 259 -9.82 10.81 -5.33
C ALA A 259 -10.95 10.10 -4.58
N LEU A 260 -11.47 8.98 -5.11
CA LEU A 260 -12.46 8.15 -4.41
C LEU A 260 -11.97 7.80 -3.00
N PHE A 261 -10.74 7.31 -2.88
CA PHE A 261 -10.17 6.92 -1.59
C PHE A 261 -9.98 8.12 -0.66
N ARG A 262 -9.56 9.29 -1.16
CA ARG A 262 -9.47 10.52 -0.34
C ARG A 262 -10.84 10.95 0.19
N PHE A 263 -11.90 10.87 -0.62
CA PHE A 263 -13.25 11.22 -0.16
C PHE A 263 -13.76 10.23 0.89
N VAL A 264 -13.55 8.93 0.69
CA VAL A 264 -14.00 7.89 1.63
C VAL A 264 -13.18 7.89 2.91
N LEU A 265 -11.89 8.24 2.83
CA LEU A 265 -10.93 8.19 3.94
C LEU A 265 -10.23 9.55 4.12
N PRO A 266 -10.95 10.61 4.56
CA PRO A 266 -10.44 11.98 4.50
C PRO A 266 -9.20 12.25 5.32
N THR A 267 -8.99 11.49 6.40
CA THR A 267 -7.86 11.64 7.34
C THR A 267 -6.81 10.53 7.20
N ALA A 268 -7.01 9.55 6.32
CA ALA A 268 -6.02 8.49 6.12
C ALA A 268 -4.84 8.97 5.27
N GLU A 269 -3.67 8.39 5.55
CA GLU A 269 -2.54 8.45 4.64
C GLU A 269 -2.86 7.63 3.39
N ILE A 270 -3.04 8.29 2.23
CA ILE A 270 -3.25 7.62 0.95
C ILE A 270 -1.89 7.55 0.25
N LYS A 271 -1.35 6.33 0.16
CA LYS A 271 0.00 6.06 -0.30
C LYS A 271 0.00 5.50 -1.70
N ILE A 272 0.70 6.14 -2.63
CA ILE A 272 0.85 5.61 -3.98
C ILE A 272 2.14 4.77 -4.07
N ALA A 273 1.99 3.50 -4.42
CA ALA A 273 3.08 2.53 -4.41
C ALA A 273 3.27 1.91 -5.79
N GLY A 274 3.26 0.58 -5.89
CA GLY A 274 3.69 -0.17 -7.08
C GLY A 274 2.96 0.20 -8.36
N GLY A 275 3.69 0.19 -9.48
CA GLY A 275 3.14 0.35 -10.83
C GLY A 275 2.75 1.77 -11.22
N ARG A 276 2.97 2.77 -10.36
CA ARG A 276 2.63 4.17 -10.66
C ARG A 276 3.38 4.72 -11.87
N GLU A 277 4.65 4.35 -12.05
CA GLU A 277 5.52 4.90 -13.10
C GLU A 277 5.00 4.55 -14.49
N VAL A 278 4.66 3.28 -14.69
CA VAL A 278 4.19 2.73 -15.97
C VAL A 278 2.79 3.22 -16.27
N ASN A 279 1.90 3.21 -15.27
CA ASN A 279 0.50 3.51 -15.50
C ASN A 279 0.20 5.01 -15.56
N LEU A 280 0.79 5.84 -14.68
CA LEU A 280 0.51 7.28 -14.66
C LEU A 280 1.29 8.07 -15.73
N ARG A 281 2.44 7.56 -16.18
CA ARG A 281 3.28 8.22 -17.20
C ARG A 281 3.59 9.67 -16.78
N ASP A 282 3.26 10.64 -17.62
CA ASP A 282 3.48 12.07 -17.36
C ASP A 282 2.59 12.64 -16.25
N MET A 283 1.53 11.92 -15.84
CA MET A 283 0.59 12.36 -14.81
C MET A 283 1.02 11.99 -13.38
N GLN A 284 2.24 11.49 -13.17
CA GLN A 284 2.74 11.12 -11.83
C GLN A 284 2.58 12.23 -10.78
N SER A 285 2.84 13.49 -11.14
CA SER A 285 2.75 14.61 -10.20
C SER A 285 1.32 14.93 -9.76
N TRP A 286 0.31 14.46 -10.52
CA TRP A 286 -1.10 14.77 -10.27
C TRP A 286 -1.69 13.98 -9.09
N ILE A 287 -1.01 12.94 -8.62
CA ILE A 287 -1.50 12.08 -7.53
C ILE A 287 -1.82 12.87 -6.26
N PHE A 288 -1.06 13.93 -5.96
CA PHE A 288 -1.29 14.74 -4.76
C PHE A 288 -2.53 15.61 -4.87
N ALA A 289 -2.74 16.22 -6.04
CA ALA A 289 -3.99 16.92 -6.35
C ALA A 289 -5.18 15.95 -6.36
N ALA A 290 -4.97 14.69 -6.76
CA ALA A 290 -5.98 13.65 -6.66
C ALA A 290 -6.24 13.20 -5.23
N GLY A 291 -5.43 13.59 -4.24
CA GLY A 291 -5.65 13.33 -2.82
C GLY A 291 -4.64 12.40 -2.16
N ALA A 292 -3.60 11.96 -2.86
CA ALA A 292 -2.49 11.24 -2.24
C ALA A 292 -1.77 12.11 -1.20
N THR A 293 -1.29 11.48 -0.13
CA THR A 293 -0.50 12.12 0.93
C THR A 293 0.78 11.36 1.24
N SER A 294 1.04 10.28 0.50
CA SER A 294 2.25 9.50 0.64
C SER A 294 2.64 8.81 -0.66
N LEU A 295 3.91 8.43 -0.78
CA LEU A 295 4.38 7.57 -1.86
C LEU A 295 5.53 6.67 -1.43
N MET A 296 5.72 5.57 -2.17
CA MET A 296 6.87 4.67 -2.00
C MET A 296 8.05 5.14 -2.85
N ILE A 297 9.21 5.41 -2.27
CA ILE A 297 10.42 5.75 -3.04
C ILE A 297 11.31 4.53 -3.25
N GLY A 298 12.08 4.54 -4.33
CA GLY A 298 12.99 3.44 -4.66
C GLY A 298 12.26 2.25 -5.28
N ASP A 299 12.95 1.11 -5.32
CA ASP A 299 12.44 -0.09 -5.97
C ASP A 299 11.36 -0.80 -5.15
N TYR A 300 10.51 -1.55 -5.86
CA TYR A 300 9.50 -2.42 -5.27
C TYR A 300 10.07 -3.84 -5.07
N LEU A 301 9.20 -4.84 -4.93
CA LEU A 301 9.62 -6.22 -4.68
C LEU A 301 10.33 -6.85 -5.89
N THR A 302 9.63 -6.90 -7.02
CA THR A 302 10.11 -7.55 -8.26
C THR A 302 10.15 -6.58 -9.45
N THR A 303 9.82 -5.32 -9.23
CA THR A 303 9.76 -4.28 -10.27
C THR A 303 10.52 -3.05 -9.83
N LYS A 304 11.12 -2.36 -10.79
CA LYS A 304 11.86 -1.11 -10.53
C LYS A 304 10.89 0.04 -10.29
N GLY A 305 11.27 0.93 -9.38
CA GLY A 305 10.56 2.17 -9.14
C GLY A 305 11.31 3.37 -9.69
N ARG A 306 10.78 4.57 -9.44
CA ARG A 306 11.49 5.81 -9.68
C ARG A 306 12.57 6.04 -8.60
N GLY A 307 13.69 6.62 -9.01
CA GLY A 307 14.77 6.96 -8.08
C GLY A 307 14.33 7.99 -7.02
N ALA A 308 14.66 7.73 -5.75
CA ALA A 308 14.25 8.54 -4.60
C ALA A 308 14.48 10.06 -4.77
N LYS A 309 15.64 10.47 -5.32
CA LYS A 309 15.95 11.90 -5.54
C LYS A 309 14.96 12.57 -6.51
N GLN A 310 14.49 11.85 -7.53
CA GLN A 310 13.53 12.39 -8.50
C GLN A 310 12.14 12.53 -7.88
N ASP A 311 11.72 11.57 -7.04
CA ASP A 311 10.46 11.69 -6.30
C ASP A 311 10.50 12.86 -5.32
N LEU A 312 11.59 13.02 -4.57
CA LEU A 312 11.76 14.15 -3.66
C LEU A 312 11.79 15.49 -4.39
N GLN A 313 12.42 15.54 -5.57
CA GLN A 313 12.40 16.73 -6.43
C GLN A 313 10.98 17.04 -6.91
N MET A 314 10.21 16.04 -7.35
CA MET A 314 8.81 16.20 -7.75
C MET A 314 7.95 16.76 -6.61
N ILE A 315 8.11 16.27 -5.38
CA ILE A 315 7.39 16.80 -4.21
C ILE A 315 7.76 18.27 -3.99
N LYS A 316 9.06 18.60 -4.07
CA LYS A 316 9.56 19.97 -3.89
C LYS A 316 9.02 20.92 -4.96
N ASP A 317 9.02 20.53 -6.23
CA ASP A 317 8.55 21.35 -7.35
C ASP A 317 7.05 21.65 -7.25
N LEU A 318 6.29 20.76 -6.61
CA LEU A 318 4.86 20.97 -6.31
C LEU A 318 4.61 21.87 -5.09
N GLY A 319 5.67 22.36 -4.42
CA GLY A 319 5.56 23.18 -3.21
C GLY A 319 5.09 22.40 -1.98
N LEU A 320 5.23 21.07 -2.00
CA LEU A 320 4.87 20.19 -0.89
C LEU A 320 6.08 19.95 0.02
N ARG A 321 5.84 19.62 1.29
CA ARG A 321 6.89 19.34 2.27
C ARG A 321 6.89 17.86 2.63
N VAL A 322 8.07 17.24 2.56
CA VAL A 322 8.23 15.88 3.06
C VAL A 322 8.22 15.90 4.59
N ALA A 323 7.24 15.23 5.18
CA ALA A 323 7.19 14.97 6.62
C ALA A 323 8.03 13.72 6.93
N ARG A 324 8.78 13.79 8.02
CA ARG A 324 9.52 12.66 8.57
C ARG A 324 8.74 12.10 9.75
#